data_AF-A0A2G6LTX8-F1
#
_entry.id   AF-A0A2G6LTX8-F1
#
_cell.length_a   1.000
_cell.length_b   1.000
_cell.length_c   1.000
_cell.angle_alpha   90.00
_cell.angle_beta   90.00
_cell.angle_gamma   90.00
#
_symmetry.space_group_name_H-M   'P 1'
#
loop_
_entity.id
_entity.type
_entity.pdbx_description
1 polymer ?
#
loop_
_entity_poly.entity_id
_entity_poly.type
_entity_poly.pdbx_seq_one_letter_code
_entity_poly.pdbx_strand_id
1 'polypeptide(L)'
;MDRAEELTADHLPLEEVALSDIDGFNAPENWQRSEDDESQEFPPVLVAEDRGFTLVGNHRTVWHLRKSGRSLAKCLVVRSNVHVLPAHRLIRNCTEEAMLFDALLRREIVANRSKLADMLGYSRARITQLVNLLKLPAEIRQQVLLTDEISEFQLRQLLKVLKEPVKLHEGFKALLEKKLSGRQMAVYASSEMDLPEISEDGPAEQAIQDEQEEPVASESSMEELEDVFFDEEFDNEKVIKPDKVKEDYSKPENTPFSDILIEIGNLRGSGWRARAALMNISPVQMELLEGVALIRTGLYKKAMSRLEDVVDDYPDSHAGWFYLGRCANLTGKLHEAEEYLRNAVSRAPENPDYIVELAIVLEKLKRHSEAEAFYRKSAVIRKQLLIDQ
;
A
#
# COMPACT_ATOMS: atom_id res chain seq x y z
N MET A 1 -1.10 25.64 -7.54
CA MET A 1 -1.16 25.61 -6.07
C MET A 1 -1.49 24.19 -5.68
N ASP A 2 -0.44 23.44 -5.36
CA ASP A 2 -0.50 22.03 -5.00
C ASP A 2 -1.36 21.84 -3.76
N ARG A 3 -2.52 21.17 -3.92
CA ARG A 3 -3.06 20.35 -2.85
C ARG A 3 -2.32 19.03 -2.90
N ALA A 4 -1.05 19.05 -2.47
CA ALA A 4 -0.46 17.86 -1.89
C ALA A 4 -1.25 17.63 -0.61
N GLU A 5 -2.30 16.80 -0.70
CA GLU A 5 -2.94 16.21 0.46
C GLU A 5 -1.83 15.55 1.28
N GLU A 6 -1.43 16.20 2.38
CA GLU A 6 -0.77 15.52 3.47
C GLU A 6 -1.68 14.35 3.84
N LEU A 7 -1.32 13.15 3.39
CA LEU A 7 -1.80 11.93 4.03
C LEU A 7 -1.24 11.97 5.44
N THR A 8 -1.93 12.66 6.35
CA THR A 8 -1.78 12.45 7.77
C THR A 8 -2.02 10.97 8.04
N ALA A 9 -1.24 10.38 8.95
CA ALA A 9 -1.31 8.95 9.27
C ALA A 9 -2.75 8.47 9.62
N ASP A 10 -3.63 9.40 9.99
CA ASP A 10 -5.04 9.20 10.30
C ASP A 10 -5.91 8.70 9.12
N HIS A 11 -5.47 8.87 7.87
CA HIS A 11 -6.21 8.40 6.68
C HIS A 11 -5.70 7.07 6.11
N LEU A 12 -4.63 6.51 6.67
CA LEU A 12 -4.09 5.22 6.23
C LEU A 12 -4.85 4.06 6.89
N PRO A 13 -5.17 2.98 6.15
CA PRO A 13 -5.79 1.79 6.73
C PRO A 13 -4.75 0.97 7.51
N LEU A 14 -4.33 1.48 8.67
CA LEU A 14 -3.35 0.81 9.52
C LEU A 14 -3.98 -0.39 10.24
N GLU A 15 -3.16 -1.41 10.48
CA GLU A 15 -3.47 -2.62 11.22
C GLU A 15 -2.46 -2.81 12.36
N GLU A 16 -2.91 -3.33 13.50
CA GLU A 16 -1.99 -3.76 14.55
C GLU A 16 -1.52 -5.19 14.25
N VAL A 17 -0.22 -5.35 14.04
CA VAL A 17 0.41 -6.64 13.73
C VAL A 17 1.40 -7.00 14.84
N ALA A 18 1.40 -8.26 15.26
CA ALA A 18 2.36 -8.75 16.25
C ALA A 18 3.77 -8.75 15.65
N LEU A 19 4.74 -8.20 16.39
CA LEU A 19 6.14 -8.13 15.95
C LEU A 19 6.78 -9.52 15.75
N SER A 20 6.21 -10.56 16.36
CA SER A 20 6.57 -11.97 16.17
C SER A 20 6.20 -12.51 14.79
N ASP A 21 5.19 -11.91 14.16
CA ASP A 21 4.62 -12.38 12.90
C ASP A 21 5.24 -11.65 11.69
N ILE A 22 6.10 -10.65 11.97
CA ILE A 22 6.83 -9.86 10.97
C ILE A 22 8.22 -10.46 10.78
N ASP A 23 8.44 -11.10 9.64
CA ASP A 23 9.73 -11.57 9.17
C ASP A 23 10.50 -10.46 8.43
N GLY A 24 11.83 -10.46 8.51
CA GLY A 24 12.67 -9.43 7.89
C GLY A 24 14.03 -9.25 8.56
N PHE A 25 14.79 -8.24 8.13
CA PHE A 25 16.13 -7.99 8.65
C PHE A 25 16.11 -7.65 10.15
N ASN A 26 16.97 -8.33 10.90
CA ASN A 26 17.36 -7.88 12.22
C ASN A 26 18.26 -6.65 12.12
N ALA A 27 18.26 -5.84 13.18
CA ALA A 27 19.17 -4.71 13.30
C ALA A 27 20.63 -5.21 13.19
N PRO A 28 21.50 -4.51 12.45
CA PRO A 28 22.90 -4.88 12.40
C PRO A 28 23.55 -4.69 13.78
N GLU A 29 24.64 -5.40 14.05
CA GLU A 29 25.28 -5.44 15.39
C GLU A 29 25.72 -4.06 15.91
N ASN A 30 26.08 -3.16 14.99
CA ASN A 30 26.50 -1.79 15.29
C ASN A 30 25.34 -0.82 15.50
N TRP A 31 24.09 -1.23 15.29
CA TRP A 31 22.94 -0.36 15.53
C TRP A 31 22.72 -0.17 17.03
N GLN A 32 22.60 1.08 17.44
CA GLN A 32 22.26 1.48 18.80
C GLN A 32 21.03 2.40 18.76
N ARG A 33 20.19 2.28 19.79
CA ARG A 33 19.04 3.16 19.98
C ARG A 33 19.56 4.51 20.52
N SER A 34 19.18 5.62 19.87
CA SER A 34 19.51 6.95 20.36
C SER A 34 18.59 7.33 21.53
N GLU A 35 19.07 8.17 22.45
CA GLU A 35 18.25 8.72 23.54
C GLU A 35 17.16 9.67 23.01
N ASP A 36 17.39 10.32 21.87
CA ASP A 36 16.43 11.23 21.22
C ASP A 36 15.20 10.51 20.64
N ASP A 37 15.29 9.18 20.45
CA ASP A 37 14.24 8.35 19.83
C ASP A 37 13.01 8.14 20.74
N GLU A 38 13.06 8.52 22.02
CA GLU A 38 11.92 8.36 22.94
C GLU A 38 10.76 9.32 22.68
N SER A 39 11.04 10.44 22.00
CA SER A 39 10.06 11.48 21.70
C SER A 39 9.60 11.50 20.24
N GLN A 40 10.20 10.67 19.38
CA GLN A 40 9.94 10.67 17.95
C GLN A 40 8.76 9.75 17.59
N GLU A 41 7.78 10.29 16.88
CA GLU A 41 6.71 9.50 16.29
C GLU A 41 7.26 8.73 15.09
N PHE A 42 7.33 7.39 15.21
CA PHE A 42 7.84 6.54 14.14
C PHE A 42 6.82 6.37 13.02
N PRO A 43 7.25 6.34 11.75
CA PRO A 43 6.34 6.07 10.64
C PRO A 43 5.77 4.64 10.75
N PRO A 44 4.54 4.40 10.26
CA PRO A 44 3.94 3.06 10.24
C PRO A 44 4.84 2.04 9.54
N VAL A 45 4.88 0.82 10.06
CA VAL A 45 5.68 -0.26 9.47
C VAL A 45 5.03 -0.73 8.17
N LEU A 46 5.83 -0.98 7.13
CA LEU A 46 5.30 -1.48 5.86
C LEU A 46 5.54 -2.97 5.77
N VAL A 47 4.45 -3.72 5.60
CA VAL A 47 4.51 -5.17 5.47
C VAL A 47 3.76 -5.64 4.22
N ALA A 48 4.27 -6.68 3.59
CA ALA A 48 3.55 -7.42 2.55
C ALA A 48 3.03 -8.73 3.16
N GLU A 49 1.75 -9.03 2.93
CA GLU A 49 1.11 -10.25 3.45
C GLU A 49 1.52 -11.48 2.61
N ASP A 50 1.83 -12.58 3.30
CA ASP A 50 2.06 -13.91 2.72
C ASP A 50 1.53 -15.01 3.67
N ARG A 51 2.32 -16.04 4.02
CA ARG A 51 1.95 -16.98 5.11
C ARG A 51 2.06 -16.33 6.50
N GLY A 52 2.73 -15.18 6.59
CA GLY A 52 2.76 -14.24 7.69
C GLY A 52 2.90 -12.82 7.12
N PHE A 53 3.80 -12.01 7.68
CA PHE A 53 4.09 -10.67 7.18
C PHE A 53 5.58 -10.53 6.86
N THR A 54 5.92 -10.18 5.63
CA THR A 54 7.29 -9.79 5.26
C THR A 54 7.45 -8.29 5.43
N LEU A 55 8.45 -7.85 6.19
CA LEU A 55 8.87 -6.46 6.31
C LEU A 55 9.42 -5.94 4.99
N VAL A 56 8.84 -4.86 4.47
CA VAL A 56 9.25 -4.24 3.19
C VAL A 56 9.68 -2.79 3.32
N GLY A 57 9.45 -2.15 4.48
CA GLY A 57 9.90 -0.79 4.72
C GLY A 57 9.71 -0.33 6.17
N ASN A 58 10.36 0.77 6.53
CA ASN A 58 10.47 1.30 7.88
C ASN A 58 11.09 0.31 8.88
N HIS A 59 12.23 -0.29 8.51
CA HIS A 59 12.94 -1.29 9.32
C HIS A 59 13.40 -0.74 10.67
N ARG A 60 13.90 0.50 10.68
CA ARG A 60 14.33 1.19 11.91
C ARG A 60 13.20 1.24 12.93
N THR A 61 11.96 1.52 12.51
CA THR A 61 10.77 1.47 13.37
C THR A 61 10.62 0.11 14.06
N VAL A 62 10.72 -0.99 13.30
CA VAL A 62 10.61 -2.35 13.86
C VAL A 62 11.71 -2.61 14.89
N TRP A 63 12.94 -2.19 14.62
CA TRP A 63 14.06 -2.35 15.54
C TRP A 63 13.87 -1.56 16.84
N HIS A 64 13.40 -0.32 16.76
CA HIS A 64 13.04 0.48 17.94
C HIS A 64 11.93 -0.17 18.75
N LEU A 65 10.85 -0.63 18.12
CA LEU A 65 9.73 -1.27 18.80
C LEU A 65 10.17 -2.56 19.52
N ARG A 66 10.96 -3.41 18.85
CA ARG A 66 11.54 -4.63 19.45
C ARG A 66 12.44 -4.30 20.64
N LYS A 67 13.33 -3.32 20.51
CA LYS A 67 14.25 -2.92 21.58
C LYS A 67 13.51 -2.29 22.78
N SER A 68 12.40 -1.61 22.52
CA SER A 68 11.54 -1.00 23.54
C SER A 68 10.59 -2.00 24.22
N GLY A 69 10.65 -3.29 23.86
CA GLY A 69 9.81 -4.34 24.44
C GLY A 69 8.33 -4.25 24.05
N ARG A 70 7.99 -3.51 22.97
CA ARG A 70 6.63 -3.53 22.42
C ARG A 70 6.37 -4.88 21.76
N SER A 71 5.13 -5.34 21.78
CA SER A 71 4.70 -6.59 21.12
C SER A 71 3.96 -6.37 19.80
N LEU A 72 3.43 -5.16 19.60
CA LEU A 72 2.62 -4.79 18.45
C LEU A 72 3.25 -3.63 17.68
N ALA A 73 3.04 -3.60 16.37
CA ALA A 73 3.35 -2.50 15.48
C ALA A 73 2.10 -2.04 14.73
N LYS A 74 1.99 -0.72 14.50
CA LYS A 74 1.04 -0.17 13.54
C LYS A 74 1.62 -0.33 12.14
N CYS A 75 0.93 -1.08 11.30
CA CYS A 75 1.39 -1.48 9.98
C CYS A 75 0.44 -1.03 8.87
N LEU A 76 0.99 -0.58 7.75
CA LEU A 76 0.27 -0.56 6.48
C LEU A 76 0.56 -1.89 5.76
N VAL A 77 -0.48 -2.70 5.58
CA VAL A 77 -0.36 -4.01 4.93
C VAL A 77 -0.63 -3.88 3.43
N VAL A 78 0.39 -4.14 2.63
CA VAL A 78 0.33 -4.00 1.17
C VAL A 78 -0.30 -5.26 0.56
N ARG A 79 -1.61 -5.18 0.26
CA ARG A 79 -2.40 -6.29 -0.32
C ARG A 79 -2.89 -6.06 -1.74
N SER A 80 -2.78 -4.83 -2.23
CA SER A 80 -3.39 -4.44 -3.51
C SER A 80 -2.71 -3.18 -4.06
N ASN A 81 -2.95 -2.91 -5.34
CA ASN A 81 -2.38 -1.77 -6.06
C ASN A 81 -2.69 -0.42 -5.41
N VAL A 82 -3.79 -0.30 -4.66
CA VAL A 82 -4.16 0.96 -3.99
C VAL A 82 -3.26 1.32 -2.81
N HIS A 83 -2.54 0.33 -2.26
CA HIS A 83 -1.57 0.55 -1.19
C HIS A 83 -0.21 0.98 -1.73
N VAL A 84 0.05 0.86 -3.04
CA VAL A 84 1.37 1.12 -3.64
C VAL A 84 1.83 2.55 -3.39
N LEU A 85 0.99 3.54 -3.74
CA LEU A 85 1.36 4.94 -3.62
C LEU A 85 1.45 5.40 -2.15
N PRO A 86 0.51 5.06 -1.26
CA PRO A 86 0.65 5.33 0.18
C PRO A 86 1.90 4.66 0.80
N ALA A 87 2.18 3.41 0.47
CA ALA A 87 3.36 2.70 0.97
C ALA A 87 4.65 3.34 0.47
N HIS A 88 4.73 3.68 -0.82
CA HIS A 88 5.89 4.34 -1.41
C HIS A 88 6.19 5.71 -0.75
N ARG A 89 5.16 6.50 -0.47
CA ARG A 89 5.30 7.80 0.24
C ARG A 89 5.83 7.68 1.67
N LEU A 90 5.69 6.51 2.30
CA LEU A 90 6.17 6.24 3.65
C LEU A 90 7.63 5.79 3.68
N ILE A 91 8.26 5.56 2.53
CA ILE A 91 9.65 5.12 2.41
C ILE A 91 10.53 6.27 1.92
N ARG A 92 11.73 6.38 2.49
CA ARG A 92 12.80 7.28 2.01
C ARG A 92 14.05 6.53 1.58
N ASN A 93 14.30 5.36 2.18
CA ASN A 93 15.49 4.58 1.94
C ASN A 93 15.41 3.81 0.63
N CYS A 94 16.45 3.88 -0.21
CA CYS A 94 16.46 3.21 -1.52
C CYS A 94 16.45 1.67 -1.43
N THR A 95 16.96 1.08 -0.35
CA THR A 95 16.88 -0.38 -0.12
C THR A 95 15.46 -0.80 0.22
N GLU A 96 14.76 -0.02 1.05
CA GLU A 96 13.35 -0.27 1.36
C GLU A 96 12.47 -0.07 0.13
N GLU A 97 12.76 0.94 -0.70
CA GLU A 97 12.06 1.17 -1.96
C GLU A 97 12.24 -0.04 -2.90
N ALA A 98 13.46 -0.57 -3.00
CA ALA A 98 13.75 -1.79 -3.74
C ALA A 98 13.00 -3.02 -3.19
N MET A 99 12.93 -3.18 -1.87
CA MET A 99 12.20 -4.27 -1.21
C MET A 99 10.70 -4.17 -1.45
N LEU A 100 10.12 -2.97 -1.36
CA LEU A 100 8.71 -2.73 -1.69
C LEU A 100 8.44 -3.11 -3.16
N PHE A 101 9.28 -2.67 -4.09
CA PHE A 101 9.06 -2.94 -5.52
C PHE A 101 9.18 -4.43 -5.84
N ASP A 102 10.18 -5.12 -5.28
CA ASP A 102 10.31 -6.57 -5.43
C ASP A 102 9.09 -7.29 -4.83
N ALA A 103 8.62 -6.89 -3.65
CA ALA A 103 7.44 -7.47 -3.02
C ALA A 103 6.18 -7.27 -3.85
N LEU A 104 5.97 -6.07 -4.43
CA LEU A 104 4.83 -5.76 -5.28
C LEU A 104 4.79 -6.59 -6.56
N LEU A 105 5.96 -6.83 -7.17
CA LEU A 105 6.10 -7.57 -8.42
C LEU A 105 6.01 -9.08 -8.20
N ARG A 106 6.73 -9.63 -7.23
CA ARG A 106 6.75 -11.07 -6.96
C ARG A 106 5.41 -11.62 -6.47
N ARG A 107 4.63 -10.78 -5.77
CA ARG A 107 3.29 -11.13 -5.27
C ARG A 107 2.18 -10.78 -6.25
N GLU A 108 2.53 -10.33 -7.46
CA GLU A 108 1.59 -9.95 -8.51
C GLU A 108 0.55 -8.89 -8.08
N ILE A 109 0.87 -8.11 -7.03
CA ILE A 109 0.07 -6.96 -6.61
C ILE A 109 0.05 -5.92 -7.73
N VAL A 110 1.19 -5.81 -8.43
CA VAL A 110 1.33 -5.07 -9.67
C VAL A 110 1.82 -6.01 -10.75
N ALA A 111 1.12 -6.04 -11.88
CA ALA A 111 1.33 -7.05 -12.94
C ALA A 111 2.75 -7.06 -13.52
N ASN A 112 3.38 -5.89 -13.67
CA ASN A 112 4.74 -5.78 -14.22
C ASN A 112 5.40 -4.44 -13.89
N ARG A 113 6.69 -4.34 -14.22
CA ARG A 113 7.51 -3.14 -13.98
C ARG A 113 6.98 -1.89 -14.70
N SER A 114 6.38 -2.04 -15.88
CA SER A 114 5.82 -0.91 -16.62
C SER A 114 4.62 -0.33 -15.87
N LYS A 115 3.70 -1.18 -15.41
CA LYS A 115 2.54 -0.74 -14.65
C LYS A 115 2.93 -0.08 -13.32
N LEU A 116 3.95 -0.62 -12.64
CA LEU A 116 4.48 -0.01 -11.41
C LEU A 116 5.11 1.37 -11.69
N ALA A 117 5.85 1.48 -12.79
CA ALA A 117 6.44 2.74 -13.24
C ALA A 117 5.36 3.80 -13.52
N ASP A 118 4.30 3.43 -14.26
CA ASP A 118 3.17 4.31 -14.55
C ASP A 118 2.48 4.81 -13.27
N MET A 119 2.27 3.91 -12.30
CA MET A 119 1.61 4.24 -11.02
C MET A 119 2.41 5.23 -10.17
N LEU A 120 3.74 5.21 -10.26
CA LEU A 120 4.64 6.05 -9.47
C LEU A 120 5.17 7.26 -10.24
N GLY A 121 4.86 7.38 -11.54
CA GLY A 121 5.42 8.42 -12.41
C GLY A 121 6.92 8.24 -12.68
N TYR A 122 7.41 7.00 -12.69
CA TYR A 122 8.82 6.66 -12.89
C TYR A 122 9.07 6.09 -14.28
N SER A 123 10.34 6.00 -14.66
CA SER A 123 10.74 5.18 -15.81
C SER A 123 10.81 3.70 -15.43
N ARG A 124 10.45 2.80 -16.36
CA ARG A 124 10.63 1.34 -16.19
C ARG A 124 12.08 0.97 -15.85
N ALA A 125 13.04 1.71 -16.39
CA ALA A 125 14.46 1.53 -16.12
C ALA A 125 14.80 1.78 -14.65
N ARG A 126 14.26 2.86 -14.05
CA ARG A 126 14.46 3.18 -12.63
C ARG A 126 13.94 2.07 -11.72
N ILE A 127 12.74 1.53 -11.98
CA ILE A 127 12.20 0.38 -11.24
C ILE A 127 13.18 -0.81 -11.29
N THR A 128 13.76 -1.07 -12.46
CA THR A 128 14.73 -2.17 -12.64
C THR A 128 16.04 -1.92 -11.91
N GLN A 129 16.54 -0.68 -11.93
CA GLN A 129 17.77 -0.28 -11.24
C GLN A 129 17.63 -0.41 -9.72
N LEU A 130 16.51 0.06 -9.15
CA LEU A 130 16.21 -0.09 -7.73
C LEU A 130 16.10 -1.56 -7.31
N VAL A 131 15.29 -2.36 -7.99
CA VAL A 131 15.14 -3.80 -7.66
C VAL A 131 16.47 -4.54 -7.76
N ASN A 132 17.36 -4.16 -8.69
CA ASN A 132 18.70 -4.75 -8.80
C ASN A 132 19.59 -4.48 -7.57
N LEU A 133 19.32 -3.46 -6.75
CA LEU A 133 20.05 -3.22 -5.50
C LEU A 133 19.91 -4.41 -4.52
N LEU A 134 18.83 -5.19 -4.62
CA LEU A 134 18.66 -6.40 -3.82
C LEU A 134 19.66 -7.51 -4.15
N LYS A 135 20.48 -7.36 -5.20
CA LYS A 135 21.60 -8.26 -5.49
C LYS A 135 22.83 -8.01 -4.61
N LEU A 136 22.92 -6.85 -3.94
CA LEU A 136 23.97 -6.57 -2.96
C LEU A 136 23.87 -7.55 -1.79
N PRO A 137 24.99 -7.94 -1.15
CA PRO A 137 24.98 -8.78 0.05
C PRO A 137 24.08 -8.24 1.17
N ALA A 138 23.54 -9.14 2.00
CA ALA A 138 22.59 -8.80 3.06
C ALA A 138 23.20 -7.80 4.06
N GLU A 139 24.47 -7.96 4.37
CA GLU A 139 25.24 -7.14 5.30
C GLU A 139 25.30 -5.68 4.80
N ILE A 140 25.57 -5.47 3.52
CA ILE A 140 25.59 -4.14 2.90
C ILE A 140 24.18 -3.52 2.94
N ARG A 141 23.16 -4.28 2.54
CA ARG A 141 21.77 -3.79 2.56
C ARG A 141 21.34 -3.39 3.98
N GLN A 142 21.69 -4.18 5.00
CA GLN A 142 21.40 -3.85 6.41
C GLN A 142 22.09 -2.57 6.87
N GLN A 143 23.34 -2.32 6.46
CA GLN A 143 24.02 -1.07 6.77
C GLN A 143 23.38 0.13 6.07
N VAL A 144 22.91 -0.02 4.83
CA VAL A 144 22.20 1.04 4.11
C VAL A 144 20.89 1.42 4.81
N LEU A 145 20.20 0.49 5.46
CA LEU A 145 18.96 0.77 6.22
C LEU A 145 19.16 1.72 7.41
N LEU A 146 20.41 1.97 7.82
CA LEU A 146 20.72 2.87 8.95
C LEU A 146 20.61 4.35 8.57
N THR A 147 20.66 4.69 7.28
CA THR A 147 20.75 6.07 6.79
C THR A 147 19.94 6.29 5.52
N ASP A 148 19.33 7.47 5.39
CA ASP A 148 18.65 7.89 4.16
C ASP A 148 19.57 8.72 3.23
N GLU A 149 20.83 8.96 3.64
CA GLU A 149 21.78 9.78 2.86
C GLU A 149 22.31 9.06 1.62
N ILE A 150 22.20 7.72 1.57
CA ILE A 150 22.72 6.91 0.47
C ILE A 150 21.64 6.76 -0.61
N SER A 151 21.96 7.25 -1.80
CA SER A 151 21.11 7.18 -2.98
C SER A 151 21.33 5.90 -3.80
N GLU A 152 20.32 5.55 -4.59
CA GLU A 152 20.39 4.47 -5.60
C GLU A 152 21.55 4.67 -6.60
N PHE A 153 21.83 5.93 -6.99
CA PHE A 153 22.89 6.27 -7.93
C PHE A 153 24.29 5.90 -7.45
N GLN A 154 24.53 5.97 -6.13
CA GLN A 154 25.78 5.56 -5.49
C GLN A 154 25.85 4.04 -5.41
N LEU A 155 24.80 3.38 -4.90
CA LEU A 155 24.80 1.93 -4.68
C LEU A 155 24.85 1.12 -5.97
N ARG A 156 24.20 1.58 -7.05
CA ARG A 156 24.20 0.84 -8.31
C ARG A 156 25.59 0.67 -8.93
N GLN A 157 26.56 1.51 -8.56
CA GLN A 157 27.95 1.33 -9.03
C GLN A 157 28.60 0.11 -8.41
N LEU A 158 28.26 -0.20 -7.15
CA LEU A 158 28.74 -1.41 -6.45
C LEU A 158 28.23 -2.70 -7.11
N LEU A 159 27.11 -2.64 -7.85
CA LEU A 159 26.61 -3.79 -8.59
C LEU A 159 27.58 -4.28 -9.68
N LYS A 160 28.45 -3.41 -10.20
CA LYS A 160 29.45 -3.76 -11.23
C LYS A 160 30.55 -4.67 -10.70
N VAL A 161 30.84 -4.59 -9.39
CA VAL A 161 31.93 -5.31 -8.72
C VAL A 161 31.40 -6.41 -7.79
N LEU A 162 30.16 -6.87 -7.97
CA LEU A 162 29.54 -7.92 -7.13
C LEU A 162 30.37 -9.21 -7.06
N LYS A 163 31.14 -9.53 -8.10
CA LYS A 163 31.97 -10.73 -8.17
C LYS A 163 33.33 -10.58 -7.48
N GLU A 164 33.67 -9.38 -7.01
CA GLU A 164 34.93 -9.04 -6.38
C GLU A 164 34.67 -8.63 -4.91
N PRO A 165 34.57 -9.59 -3.97
CA PRO A 165 34.08 -9.31 -2.62
C PRO A 165 34.94 -8.30 -1.85
N VAL A 166 36.26 -8.30 -2.05
CA VAL A 166 37.18 -7.35 -1.43
C VAL A 166 36.89 -5.92 -1.92
N LYS A 167 36.89 -5.73 -3.25
CA LYS A 167 36.60 -4.43 -3.89
C LYS A 167 35.20 -3.90 -3.55
N LEU A 168 34.22 -4.80 -3.46
CA LEU A 168 32.87 -4.46 -3.05
C LEU A 168 32.81 -3.89 -1.62
N HIS A 169 33.47 -4.57 -0.66
CA HIS A 169 33.50 -4.11 0.74
C HIS A 169 34.28 -2.80 0.89
N GLU A 170 35.44 -2.67 0.23
CA GLU A 170 36.21 -1.43 0.25
C GLU A 170 35.46 -0.26 -0.39
N GLY A 171 34.77 -0.50 -1.52
CA GLY A 171 33.95 0.51 -2.18
C GLY A 171 32.77 0.95 -1.31
N PHE A 172 32.12 0.02 -0.64
CA PHE A 172 31.04 0.36 0.29
C PHE A 172 31.56 1.12 1.52
N LYS A 173 32.71 0.71 2.08
CA LYS A 173 33.36 1.43 3.17
C LYS A 173 33.74 2.86 2.77
N ALA A 174 34.34 3.04 1.59
CA ALA A 174 34.69 4.34 1.05
C ALA A 174 33.45 5.23 0.82
N LEU A 175 32.33 4.64 0.39
CA LEU A 175 31.06 5.34 0.25
C LEU A 175 30.57 5.91 1.59
N LEU A 176 30.64 5.11 2.67
CA LEU A 176 30.23 5.53 4.01
C LEU A 176 31.16 6.60 4.61
N GLU A 177 32.48 6.41 4.50
CA GLU A 177 33.47 7.30 5.13
C GLU A 177 33.65 8.61 4.36
N LYS A 178 33.65 8.57 3.03
CA LYS A 178 33.99 9.73 2.18
C LYS A 178 32.79 10.38 1.50
N LYS A 179 31.57 9.89 1.74
CA LYS A 179 30.31 10.38 1.14
C LYS A 179 30.40 10.56 -0.39
N LEU A 180 31.02 9.59 -1.08
CA LEU A 180 31.33 9.69 -2.51
C LEU A 180 30.06 9.86 -3.35
N SER A 181 30.08 10.79 -4.31
CA SER A 181 29.00 10.96 -5.29
C SER A 181 28.87 9.75 -6.22
N GLY A 182 27.73 9.62 -6.92
CA GLY A 182 27.51 8.54 -7.90
C GLY A 182 28.56 8.51 -9.02
N ARG A 183 29.09 9.68 -9.45
CA ARG A 183 30.16 9.76 -10.45
C ARG A 183 31.50 9.29 -9.88
N GLN A 184 31.86 9.71 -8.68
CA GLN A 184 33.09 9.24 -8.00
C GLN A 184 33.03 7.73 -7.73
N MET A 185 31.86 7.21 -7.34
CA MET A 185 31.65 5.77 -7.19
C MET A 185 31.79 5.01 -8.51
N ALA A 186 31.37 5.61 -9.64
CA ALA A 186 31.55 4.99 -10.95
C ALA A 186 33.03 4.90 -11.34
N VAL A 187 33.83 5.92 -11.03
CA VAL A 187 35.29 5.89 -11.21
C VAL A 187 35.88 4.77 -10.35
N TYR A 188 35.56 4.73 -9.06
CA TYR A 188 36.04 3.70 -8.13
C TYR A 188 35.71 2.27 -8.60
N ALA A 189 34.48 2.03 -9.07
CA ALA A 189 34.08 0.72 -9.56
C ALA A 189 34.84 0.30 -10.84
N SER A 190 35.22 1.27 -11.67
CA SER A 190 35.84 1.04 -12.99
C SER A 190 37.37 1.01 -12.95
N SER A 191 38.00 1.63 -11.95
CA SER A 191 39.47 1.63 -11.81
C SER A 191 39.98 0.25 -11.37
N GLU A 192 40.95 -0.30 -12.11
CA GLU A 192 41.74 -1.49 -11.74
C GLU A 192 42.87 -1.16 -10.74
N MET A 193 43.06 0.11 -10.37
CA MET A 193 44.14 0.59 -9.51
C MET A 193 43.62 1.27 -8.25
N ASP A 194 44.43 1.14 -7.19
CA ASP A 194 44.26 1.68 -5.84
C ASP A 194 43.68 3.11 -5.78
N LEU A 195 42.92 3.33 -4.71
CA LEU A 195 42.32 4.60 -4.29
C LEU A 195 43.16 5.82 -4.75
N PRO A 196 42.64 6.70 -5.63
CA PRO A 196 43.31 7.97 -5.86
C PRO A 196 43.28 8.77 -4.54
N GLU A 197 44.43 9.29 -4.13
CA GLU A 197 44.52 10.31 -3.08
C GLU A 197 43.70 11.52 -3.51
N ILE A 198 42.54 11.70 -2.87
CA ILE A 198 41.73 12.91 -3.05
C ILE A 198 42.30 13.93 -2.07
N SER A 199 42.93 14.98 -2.62
CA SER A 199 43.43 16.14 -1.87
C SER A 199 42.30 16.84 -1.12
N GLU A 200 42.52 17.17 0.16
CA GLU A 200 41.54 17.76 1.09
C GLU A 200 41.10 19.21 0.80
N ASP A 201 41.41 19.80 -0.36
CA ASP A 201 41.10 21.21 -0.65
C ASP A 201 39.96 21.42 -1.68
N GLY A 202 38.72 21.43 -1.17
CA GLY A 202 37.64 22.38 -1.51
C GLY A 202 36.65 22.10 -2.67
N PRO A 203 35.45 22.74 -2.70
CA PRO A 203 34.58 23.13 -1.59
C PRO A 203 33.34 22.23 -1.47
N ALA A 204 32.94 21.95 -0.23
CA ALA A 204 31.55 21.63 0.08
C ALA A 204 30.67 22.86 -0.21
N GLU A 205 29.40 22.64 -0.57
CA GLU A 205 28.38 23.68 -0.85
C GLU A 205 28.40 24.30 -2.26
N GLN A 206 28.12 23.51 -3.30
CA GLN A 206 27.52 24.00 -4.56
C GLN A 206 27.05 22.83 -5.44
N ALA A 207 26.07 22.05 -4.97
CA ALA A 207 25.35 21.07 -5.80
C ALA A 207 23.99 20.71 -5.17
N ILE A 208 23.18 21.73 -4.87
CA ILE A 208 21.73 21.57 -4.63
C ILE A 208 21.04 22.66 -5.45
N GLN A 209 21.07 22.50 -6.77
CA GLN A 209 20.20 23.15 -7.75
C GLN A 209 20.58 22.58 -9.11
N ASP A 210 19.57 22.23 -9.90
CA ASP A 210 19.62 21.69 -11.26
C ASP A 210 19.88 20.19 -11.43
N GLU A 211 18.83 19.39 -11.21
CA GLU A 211 18.57 18.21 -12.05
C GLU A 211 17.05 18.11 -12.33
N GLN A 212 16.53 19.07 -13.10
CA GLN A 212 15.37 18.84 -13.98
C GLN A 212 15.92 18.57 -15.38
N GLU A 213 16.19 17.31 -15.71
CA GLU A 213 16.37 16.89 -17.10
C GLU A 213 15.49 15.68 -17.39
N GLU A 214 14.44 15.93 -18.18
CA GLU A 214 13.65 14.90 -18.87
C GLU A 214 14.58 14.11 -19.80
N PRO A 215 14.53 12.77 -19.84
CA PRO A 215 15.20 12.04 -20.89
C PRO A 215 14.35 12.08 -22.18
N VAL A 216 14.89 12.77 -23.16
CA VAL A 216 14.50 12.75 -24.57
C VAL A 216 14.49 11.31 -25.07
N ALA A 217 13.35 10.89 -25.61
CA ALA A 217 13.18 9.61 -26.27
C ALA A 217 14.05 9.54 -27.54
N SER A 218 14.84 8.46 -27.67
CA SER A 218 15.31 8.00 -28.97
C SER A 218 14.93 6.53 -29.14
N GLU A 219 14.14 6.29 -30.18
CA GLU A 219 13.70 5.00 -30.64
C GLU A 219 14.89 4.14 -31.04
N SER A 220 14.94 2.91 -30.53
CA SER A 220 15.51 1.80 -31.29
C SER A 220 14.74 0.52 -30.97
N SER A 221 14.38 -0.14 -32.07
CA SER A 221 13.54 -1.33 -32.21
C SER A 221 14.03 -2.52 -31.38
N MET A 222 13.09 -3.20 -30.72
CA MET A 222 13.26 -4.54 -30.14
C MET A 222 12.17 -5.46 -30.70
N GLU A 223 12.48 -6.04 -31.86
CA GLU A 223 12.06 -7.42 -32.15
C GLU A 223 13.11 -8.36 -31.53
N GLU A 224 12.64 -9.57 -31.19
CA GLU A 224 13.39 -10.73 -30.67
C GLU A 224 13.65 -10.75 -29.16
N LEU A 225 12.69 -11.32 -28.42
CA LEU A 225 12.86 -12.58 -27.68
C LEU A 225 11.54 -12.94 -26.95
N GLU A 226 10.67 -13.61 -27.69
CA GLU A 226 9.63 -14.48 -27.14
C GLU A 226 10.25 -15.81 -26.67
N ASP A 227 9.52 -16.46 -25.78
CA ASP A 227 9.57 -17.88 -25.41
C ASP A 227 10.73 -18.37 -24.54
N VAL A 228 10.50 -18.42 -23.22
CA VAL A 228 10.39 -19.68 -22.45
C VAL A 228 9.62 -19.35 -21.17
N PHE A 229 8.38 -19.85 -21.01
CA PHE A 229 7.95 -20.70 -19.89
C PHE A 229 6.48 -21.08 -20.08
N PHE A 230 6.27 -22.40 -19.96
CA PHE A 230 5.12 -23.20 -20.38
C PHE A 230 3.86 -23.01 -19.54
N ASP A 231 2.76 -23.38 -20.19
CA ASP A 231 1.47 -23.79 -19.66
C ASP A 231 1.56 -24.59 -18.36
N GLU A 232 0.86 -24.14 -17.33
CA GLU A 232 0.16 -25.05 -16.42
C GLU A 232 -1.31 -24.60 -16.36
N GLU A 233 -2.16 -25.41 -16.98
CA GLU A 233 -3.61 -25.42 -16.76
C GLU A 233 -3.86 -25.55 -15.25
N PHE A 234 -4.37 -24.49 -14.62
CA PHE A 234 -4.96 -24.63 -13.30
C PHE A 234 -6.28 -25.38 -13.46
N ASP A 235 -6.23 -26.65 -13.04
CA ASP A 235 -7.36 -27.55 -12.91
C ASP A 235 -8.47 -26.86 -12.11
N ASN A 236 -9.57 -26.54 -12.80
CA ASN A 236 -10.81 -26.07 -12.19
C ASN A 236 -11.42 -27.24 -11.42
N GLU A 237 -10.99 -27.43 -10.17
CA GLU A 237 -11.77 -28.23 -9.24
C GLU A 237 -13.15 -27.58 -9.11
N LYS A 238 -14.13 -28.27 -9.69
CA LYS A 238 -15.55 -27.97 -9.56
C LYS A 238 -15.89 -27.81 -8.08
N VAL A 239 -16.07 -26.57 -7.65
CA VAL A 239 -16.78 -26.26 -6.41
C VAL A 239 -18.22 -26.75 -6.61
N ILE A 240 -18.48 -27.94 -6.10
CA ILE A 240 -19.83 -28.49 -5.99
C ILE A 240 -20.59 -27.57 -5.03
N LYS A 241 -21.48 -26.73 -5.57
CA LYS A 241 -22.42 -25.94 -4.78
C LYS A 241 -23.34 -26.92 -4.04
N PRO A 242 -23.39 -26.96 -2.70
CA PRO A 242 -24.41 -27.72 -2.01
C PRO A 242 -25.78 -27.09 -2.28
N ASP A 243 -26.77 -27.94 -2.56
CA ASP A 243 -28.15 -27.52 -2.83
C ASP A 243 -28.69 -26.60 -1.72
N LYS A 244 -29.14 -25.40 -2.11
CA LYS A 244 -29.74 -24.39 -1.22
C LYS A 244 -31.07 -24.94 -0.68
N VAL A 245 -31.07 -25.45 0.56
CA VAL A 245 -32.30 -25.66 1.32
C VAL A 245 -32.81 -24.27 1.73
N LYS A 246 -34.01 -23.91 1.25
CA LYS A 246 -34.76 -22.75 1.76
C LYS A 246 -35.24 -23.08 3.17
N GLU A 247 -34.45 -22.72 4.17
CA GLU A 247 -34.90 -22.77 5.56
C GLU A 247 -35.66 -21.48 5.91
N ASP A 248 -36.86 -21.68 6.45
CA ASP A 248 -37.82 -20.64 6.81
C ASP A 248 -37.51 -20.12 8.22
N TYR A 249 -36.85 -18.97 8.31
CA TYR A 249 -36.45 -18.33 9.57
C TYR A 249 -37.43 -17.22 9.95
N SER A 250 -38.53 -17.60 10.60
CA SER A 250 -39.51 -16.68 11.18
C SER A 250 -39.27 -16.51 12.69
N LYS A 251 -38.47 -15.50 13.10
CA LYS A 251 -38.58 -14.69 14.35
C LYS A 251 -37.36 -13.76 14.55
N PRO A 252 -37.54 -12.61 15.24
CA PRO A 252 -37.22 -11.29 14.73
C PRO A 252 -35.72 -11.01 14.67
N GLU A 253 -35.25 -10.94 13.44
CA GLU A 253 -33.98 -10.38 13.01
C GLU A 253 -34.05 -8.85 13.10
N ASN A 254 -32.95 -8.21 13.51
CA ASN A 254 -32.49 -6.88 13.06
C ASN A 254 -31.76 -6.16 14.19
N THR A 255 -30.53 -6.58 14.49
CA THR A 255 -29.54 -5.57 14.88
C THR A 255 -29.33 -4.69 13.65
N PRO A 256 -29.60 -3.37 13.70
CA PRO A 256 -29.35 -2.46 12.58
C PRO A 256 -27.91 -2.62 12.09
N PHE A 257 -27.72 -2.66 10.77
CA PHE A 257 -26.37 -2.83 10.21
C PHE A 257 -25.39 -1.74 10.67
N SER A 258 -25.89 -0.54 10.97
CA SER A 258 -25.12 0.54 11.60
C SER A 258 -24.49 0.14 12.92
N ASP A 259 -25.23 -0.56 13.79
CA ASP A 259 -24.78 -0.91 15.14
C ASP A 259 -23.75 -2.03 15.06
N ILE A 260 -23.95 -2.96 14.13
CA ILE A 260 -22.98 -3.99 13.78
C ILE A 260 -21.68 -3.33 13.31
N LEU A 261 -21.75 -2.33 12.42
CA LEU A 261 -20.58 -1.61 11.93
C LEU A 261 -19.87 -0.78 12.99
N ILE A 262 -20.58 -0.23 13.98
CA ILE A 262 -19.99 0.48 15.12
C ILE A 262 -19.20 -0.51 15.97
N GLU A 263 -19.79 -1.66 16.27
CA GLU A 263 -19.16 -2.68 17.13
C GLU A 263 -17.98 -3.39 16.45
N ILE A 264 -18.12 -3.70 15.16
CA ILE A 264 -17.11 -4.40 14.35
C ILE A 264 -16.15 -3.43 13.67
N GLY A 265 -16.42 -2.11 13.73
CA GLY A 265 -15.80 -1.04 12.94
C GLY A 265 -14.28 -1.05 12.86
N ASN A 266 -13.65 -1.51 13.94
CA ASN A 266 -12.20 -1.48 14.12
C ASN A 266 -11.56 -2.87 14.07
N LEU A 267 -12.33 -3.96 13.95
CA LEU A 267 -11.78 -5.30 13.88
C LEU A 267 -11.20 -5.57 12.50
N ARG A 268 -9.89 -5.87 12.47
CA ARG A 268 -9.13 -6.26 11.27
C ARG A 268 -8.98 -7.79 11.21
N GLY A 269 -8.53 -8.32 10.06
CA GLY A 269 -8.31 -9.76 9.87
C GLY A 269 -9.59 -10.60 9.97
N SER A 270 -9.54 -11.75 10.63
CA SER A 270 -10.71 -12.62 10.87
C SER A 270 -11.46 -12.32 12.18
N GLY A 271 -10.97 -11.38 13.00
CA GLY A 271 -11.54 -11.07 14.32
C GLY A 271 -12.99 -10.59 14.25
N TRP A 272 -13.36 -9.91 13.15
CA TRP A 272 -14.74 -9.51 12.91
C TRP A 272 -15.68 -10.71 12.74
N ARG A 273 -15.25 -11.83 12.14
CA ARG A 273 -16.11 -13.01 11.93
C ARG A 273 -16.50 -13.66 13.25
N ALA A 274 -15.52 -13.81 14.15
CA ALA A 274 -15.77 -14.34 15.49
C ALA A 274 -16.73 -13.44 16.28
N ARG A 275 -16.58 -12.12 16.16
CA ARG A 275 -17.51 -11.17 16.81
C ARG A 275 -18.90 -11.22 16.18
N ALA A 276 -19.00 -11.23 14.86
CA ALA A 276 -20.27 -11.26 14.15
C ALA A 276 -21.06 -12.56 14.41
N ALA A 277 -20.37 -13.70 14.53
CA ALA A 277 -20.98 -14.98 14.92
C ALA A 277 -21.64 -14.93 16.30
N LEU A 278 -21.19 -14.05 17.20
CA LEU A 278 -21.80 -13.84 18.51
C LEU A 278 -22.98 -12.85 18.48
N MET A 279 -23.19 -12.13 17.38
CA MET A 279 -24.16 -11.03 17.27
C MET A 279 -25.50 -11.43 16.64
N ASN A 280 -25.73 -12.74 16.40
CA ASN A 280 -26.96 -13.27 15.79
C ASN A 280 -27.43 -12.48 14.56
N ILE A 281 -26.51 -12.23 13.64
CA ILE A 281 -26.74 -11.41 12.45
C ILE A 281 -27.24 -12.25 11.28
N SER A 282 -28.02 -11.65 10.38
CA SER A 282 -28.61 -12.37 9.25
C SER A 282 -27.57 -12.74 8.18
N PRO A 283 -27.84 -13.73 7.30
CA PRO A 283 -26.92 -14.10 6.22
C PRO A 283 -26.51 -12.93 5.32
N VAL A 284 -27.46 -12.05 4.93
CA VAL A 284 -27.16 -10.85 4.14
C VAL A 284 -26.25 -9.87 4.91
N GLN A 285 -26.42 -9.74 6.22
CA GLN A 285 -25.54 -8.91 7.05
C GLN A 285 -24.14 -9.50 7.16
N MET A 286 -24.00 -10.82 7.21
CA MET A 286 -22.69 -11.49 7.18
C MET A 286 -21.95 -11.24 5.85
N GLU A 287 -22.65 -11.36 4.72
CA GLU A 287 -22.06 -11.14 3.39
C GLU A 287 -21.69 -9.66 3.18
N LEU A 288 -22.54 -8.73 3.64
CA LEU A 288 -22.22 -7.30 3.67
C LEU A 288 -20.98 -7.02 4.51
N LEU A 289 -20.86 -7.60 5.70
CA LEU A 289 -19.68 -7.44 6.54
C LEU A 289 -18.41 -7.96 5.86
N GLU A 290 -18.51 -9.07 5.12
CA GLU A 290 -17.38 -9.57 4.35
C GLU A 290 -16.93 -8.57 3.27
N GLY A 291 -17.89 -8.02 2.51
CA GLY A 291 -17.62 -6.96 1.53
C GLY A 291 -16.97 -5.73 2.18
N VAL A 292 -17.50 -5.26 3.32
CA VAL A 292 -16.95 -4.14 4.09
C VAL A 292 -15.53 -4.43 4.58
N ALA A 293 -15.28 -5.63 5.10
CA ALA A 293 -13.96 -6.04 5.56
C ALA A 293 -12.95 -6.08 4.40
N LEU A 294 -13.36 -6.54 3.22
CA LEU A 294 -12.54 -6.54 2.02
C LEU A 294 -12.25 -5.12 1.50
N ILE A 295 -13.21 -4.20 1.57
CA ILE A 295 -12.98 -2.77 1.27
C ILE A 295 -11.94 -2.20 2.24
N ARG A 296 -12.09 -2.48 3.53
CA ARG A 296 -11.19 -1.96 4.58
C ARG A 296 -9.76 -2.49 4.45
N THR A 297 -9.59 -3.72 3.94
CA THR A 297 -8.28 -4.32 3.65
C THR A 297 -7.74 -3.96 2.26
N GLY A 298 -8.45 -3.11 1.51
CA GLY A 298 -8.10 -2.67 0.16
C GLY A 298 -8.20 -3.75 -0.92
N LEU A 299 -8.81 -4.91 -0.61
CA LEU A 299 -9.05 -6.02 -1.53
C LEU A 299 -10.28 -5.76 -2.41
N TYR A 300 -10.29 -4.63 -3.12
CA TYR A 300 -11.49 -4.11 -3.80
C TYR A 300 -12.07 -5.04 -4.87
N LYS A 301 -11.24 -5.80 -5.61
CA LYS A 301 -11.77 -6.77 -6.59
C LYS A 301 -12.61 -7.86 -5.93
N LYS A 302 -12.13 -8.41 -4.82
CA LYS A 302 -12.86 -9.42 -4.03
C LYS A 302 -14.08 -8.79 -3.37
N ALA A 303 -13.94 -7.56 -2.85
CA ALA A 303 -15.06 -6.83 -2.28
C ALA A 303 -16.18 -6.60 -3.30
N MET A 304 -15.83 -6.17 -4.52
CA MET A 304 -16.77 -5.90 -5.60
C MET A 304 -17.52 -7.18 -5.98
N SER A 305 -16.81 -8.29 -6.23
CA SER A 305 -17.45 -9.58 -6.51
C SER A 305 -18.39 -10.03 -5.38
N ARG A 306 -17.98 -9.91 -4.11
CA ARG A 306 -18.85 -10.28 -2.99
C ARG A 306 -20.07 -9.36 -2.88
N LEU A 307 -19.92 -8.07 -3.14
CA LEU A 307 -21.01 -7.09 -3.05
C LEU A 307 -21.95 -7.17 -4.26
N GLU A 308 -21.46 -7.59 -5.43
CA GLU A 308 -22.26 -7.97 -6.59
C GLU A 308 -23.18 -9.16 -6.24
N ASP A 309 -22.62 -10.23 -5.66
CA ASP A 309 -23.44 -11.36 -5.16
C ASP A 309 -24.54 -10.88 -4.19
N VAL A 310 -24.21 -9.95 -3.28
CA VAL A 310 -25.18 -9.41 -2.31
C VAL A 310 -26.31 -8.64 -3.00
N VAL A 311 -26.03 -7.79 -3.98
CA VAL A 311 -27.10 -7.03 -4.65
C VAL A 311 -27.90 -7.90 -5.63
N ASP A 312 -27.33 -9.00 -6.12
CA ASP A 312 -28.02 -9.98 -6.96
C ASP A 312 -28.97 -10.86 -6.13
N ASP A 313 -28.48 -11.39 -4.99
CA ASP A 313 -29.30 -12.23 -4.09
C ASP A 313 -30.28 -11.38 -3.25
N TYR A 314 -29.94 -10.11 -2.96
CA TYR A 314 -30.73 -9.18 -2.14
C TYR A 314 -30.86 -7.79 -2.78
N PRO A 315 -31.64 -7.64 -3.88
CA PRO A 315 -31.72 -6.40 -4.67
C PRO A 315 -32.31 -5.19 -3.93
N ASP A 316 -33.00 -5.41 -2.80
CA ASP A 316 -33.54 -4.35 -1.95
C ASP A 316 -32.55 -3.89 -0.86
N SER A 317 -31.38 -4.53 -0.76
CA SER A 317 -30.34 -4.17 0.20
C SER A 317 -29.68 -2.83 -0.18
N HIS A 318 -30.19 -1.73 0.36
CA HIS A 318 -29.61 -0.40 0.17
C HIS A 318 -28.15 -0.32 0.65
N ALA A 319 -27.79 -1.09 1.68
CA ALA A 319 -26.41 -1.19 2.16
C ALA A 319 -25.49 -1.90 1.15
N GLY A 320 -25.97 -2.94 0.45
CA GLY A 320 -25.23 -3.62 -0.61
C GLY A 320 -24.88 -2.66 -1.74
N TRP A 321 -25.88 -1.96 -2.26
CA TRP A 321 -25.69 -0.93 -3.28
C TRP A 321 -24.73 0.18 -2.83
N PHE A 322 -24.82 0.61 -1.57
CA PHE A 322 -23.93 1.63 -1.02
C PHE A 322 -22.47 1.16 -0.99
N TYR A 323 -22.20 -0.03 -0.45
CA TYR A 323 -20.82 -0.53 -0.36
C TYR A 323 -20.25 -0.91 -1.72
N LEU A 324 -21.08 -1.40 -2.65
CA LEU A 324 -20.66 -1.63 -4.04
C LEU A 324 -20.26 -0.30 -4.70
N GLY A 325 -21.08 0.74 -4.54
CA GLY A 325 -20.79 2.09 -5.01
C GLY A 325 -19.53 2.70 -4.38
N ARG A 326 -19.34 2.52 -3.07
CA ARG A 326 -18.12 2.94 -2.37
C ARG A 326 -16.88 2.19 -2.89
N CYS A 327 -16.99 0.89 -3.16
CA CYS A 327 -15.91 0.10 -3.73
C CYS A 327 -15.54 0.57 -5.15
N ALA A 328 -16.54 0.87 -5.98
CA ALA A 328 -16.35 1.46 -7.30
C ALA A 328 -15.69 2.86 -7.23
N ASN A 329 -16.09 3.70 -6.27
CA ASN A 329 -15.48 5.01 -6.01
C ASN A 329 -13.98 4.88 -5.66
N LEU A 330 -13.64 3.97 -4.76
CA LEU A 330 -12.25 3.73 -4.31
C LEU A 330 -11.36 3.15 -5.41
N THR A 331 -11.95 2.49 -6.41
CA THR A 331 -11.23 1.94 -7.57
C THR A 331 -11.23 2.87 -8.78
N GLY A 332 -11.80 4.08 -8.65
CA GLY A 332 -11.84 5.09 -9.71
C GLY A 332 -12.87 4.83 -10.81
N LYS A 333 -13.74 3.82 -10.65
CA LYS A 333 -14.85 3.53 -11.56
C LYS A 333 -16.02 4.47 -11.28
N LEU A 334 -15.81 5.77 -11.51
CA LEU A 334 -16.70 6.82 -11.01
C LEU A 334 -18.14 6.74 -11.57
N HIS A 335 -18.32 6.30 -12.81
CA HIS A 335 -19.66 6.15 -13.41
C HIS A 335 -20.45 4.98 -12.81
N GLU A 336 -19.81 3.81 -12.65
CA GLU A 336 -20.40 2.67 -11.92
C GLU A 336 -20.73 3.06 -10.47
N ALA A 337 -19.82 3.78 -9.81
CA ALA A 337 -20.02 4.27 -8.45
C ALA A 337 -21.27 5.15 -8.33
N GLU A 338 -21.48 6.07 -9.27
CA GLU A 338 -22.67 6.91 -9.31
C GLU A 338 -23.95 6.07 -9.43
N GLU A 339 -23.98 5.09 -10.35
CA GLU A 339 -25.15 4.24 -10.58
C GLU A 339 -25.52 3.45 -9.33
N TYR A 340 -24.54 2.80 -8.70
CA TYR A 340 -24.75 2.03 -7.47
C TYR A 340 -25.18 2.92 -6.30
N LEU A 341 -24.58 4.10 -6.14
CA LEU A 341 -24.94 5.03 -5.08
C LEU A 341 -26.34 5.64 -5.30
N ARG A 342 -26.75 5.89 -6.54
CA ARG A 342 -28.14 6.30 -6.84
C ARG A 342 -29.13 5.20 -6.49
N ASN A 343 -28.79 3.93 -6.71
CA ASN A 343 -29.58 2.79 -6.26
C ASN A 343 -29.69 2.68 -4.73
N ALA A 344 -28.62 3.01 -4.01
CA ALA A 344 -28.64 3.06 -2.54
C ALA A 344 -29.52 4.22 -2.02
N VAL A 345 -29.35 5.42 -2.58
CA VAL A 345 -30.10 6.63 -2.20
C VAL A 345 -31.58 6.52 -2.56
N SER A 346 -31.95 5.87 -3.67
CA SER A 346 -33.37 5.67 -4.01
C SER A 346 -34.09 4.77 -3.02
N ARG A 347 -33.40 3.77 -2.46
CA ARG A 347 -33.93 2.82 -1.47
C ARG A 347 -33.90 3.37 -0.04
N ALA A 348 -32.92 4.20 0.30
CA ALA A 348 -32.77 4.85 1.60
C ALA A 348 -32.57 6.37 1.43
N PRO A 349 -33.61 7.13 1.03
CA PRO A 349 -33.49 8.55 0.67
C PRO A 349 -33.23 9.49 1.85
N GLU A 350 -33.36 8.98 3.08
CA GLU A 350 -33.13 9.69 4.34
C GLU A 350 -31.78 9.30 4.98
N ASN A 351 -30.96 8.48 4.33
CA ASN A 351 -29.63 8.15 4.86
C ASN A 351 -28.62 9.24 4.44
N PRO A 352 -28.13 10.08 5.38
CA PRO A 352 -27.24 11.19 5.04
C PRO A 352 -25.86 10.74 4.58
N ASP A 353 -25.38 9.55 4.97
CA ASP A 353 -24.07 9.03 4.56
C ASP A 353 -24.09 8.61 3.09
N TYR A 354 -25.18 7.99 2.62
CA TYR A 354 -25.30 7.57 1.22
C TYR A 354 -25.37 8.79 0.28
N ILE A 355 -26.07 9.83 0.72
CA ILE A 355 -26.17 11.10 -0.02
C ILE A 355 -24.82 11.79 -0.12
N VAL A 356 -24.02 11.79 0.95
CA VAL A 356 -22.67 12.38 0.95
C VAL A 356 -21.75 11.62 0.02
N GLU A 357 -21.75 10.28 0.07
CA GLU A 357 -20.88 9.49 -0.80
C GLU A 357 -21.21 9.71 -2.29
N LEU A 358 -22.51 9.82 -2.64
CA LEU A 358 -22.93 10.19 -3.99
C LEU A 358 -22.45 11.59 -4.38
N ALA A 359 -22.52 12.57 -3.47
CA ALA A 359 -22.02 13.92 -3.72
C ALA A 359 -20.50 13.94 -3.97
N ILE A 360 -19.73 13.16 -3.20
CA ILE A 360 -18.28 13.00 -3.39
C ILE A 360 -17.98 12.43 -4.78
N VAL A 361 -18.70 11.41 -5.22
CA VAL A 361 -18.52 10.83 -6.57
C VAL A 361 -18.85 11.85 -7.66
N LEU A 362 -19.95 12.60 -7.52
CA LEU A 362 -20.33 13.67 -8.45
C LEU A 362 -19.28 14.78 -8.52
N GLU A 363 -18.67 15.13 -7.39
CA GLU A 363 -17.56 16.08 -7.33
C GLU A 363 -16.33 15.57 -8.08
N LYS A 364 -15.94 14.30 -7.88
CA LYS A 364 -14.85 13.67 -8.65
C LYS A 364 -15.13 13.62 -10.16
N LEU A 365 -16.41 13.49 -10.54
CA LEU A 365 -16.90 13.60 -11.92
C LEU A 365 -17.01 15.06 -12.42
N LYS A 366 -16.60 16.05 -11.62
CA LYS A 366 -16.67 17.49 -11.93
C LYS A 366 -18.08 18.05 -12.11
N ARG A 367 -19.11 17.36 -11.58
CA ARG A 367 -20.52 17.79 -11.57
C ARG A 367 -20.83 18.57 -10.29
N HIS A 368 -20.14 19.70 -10.11
CA HIS A 368 -20.13 20.46 -8.86
C HIS A 368 -21.52 20.96 -8.40
N SER A 369 -22.37 21.39 -9.33
CA SER A 369 -23.72 21.88 -9.01
C SER A 369 -24.62 20.79 -8.43
N GLU A 370 -24.56 19.57 -8.97
CA GLU A 370 -25.31 18.43 -8.44
C GLU A 370 -24.74 17.97 -7.10
N ALA A 371 -23.41 17.90 -6.98
CA ALA A 371 -22.75 17.57 -5.72
C ALA A 371 -23.19 18.54 -4.60
N GLU A 372 -23.21 19.85 -4.86
CA GLU A 372 -23.67 20.86 -3.89
C GLU A 372 -25.11 20.62 -3.44
N ALA A 373 -26.02 20.29 -4.37
CA ALA A 373 -27.40 20.00 -4.05
C ALA A 373 -27.54 18.78 -3.11
N PHE A 374 -26.78 17.71 -3.36
CA PHE A 374 -26.77 16.53 -2.50
C PHE A 374 -26.11 16.80 -1.15
N TYR A 375 -24.99 17.54 -1.08
CA TYR A 375 -24.39 17.96 0.19
C TYR A 375 -25.39 18.75 1.04
N ARG A 376 -26.10 19.72 0.42
CA ARG A 376 -27.13 20.49 1.12
C ARG A 376 -28.28 19.62 1.62
N LYS A 377 -28.73 18.65 0.81
CA LYS A 377 -29.76 17.68 1.22
C LYS A 377 -29.31 16.87 2.44
N SER A 378 -28.09 16.33 2.43
CA SER A 378 -27.56 15.57 3.58
C SER A 378 -27.45 16.43 4.83
N ALA A 379 -26.98 17.67 4.70
CA ALA A 379 -26.87 18.60 5.83
C ALA A 379 -28.23 18.89 6.49
N VAL A 380 -29.29 19.04 5.69
CA VAL A 380 -30.67 19.23 6.21
C VAL A 380 -31.13 17.98 6.97
N ILE A 381 -30.92 16.78 6.42
CA ILE A 381 -31.30 15.52 7.07
C ILE A 381 -30.54 15.31 8.38
N ARG A 382 -29.21 15.53 8.39
CA ARG A 382 -28.40 15.43 9.63
C ARG A 382 -28.88 16.40 10.69
N LYS A 383 -29.21 17.63 10.31
CA LYS A 383 -29.75 18.63 11.23
C LYS A 383 -31.06 18.17 11.85
N GLN A 384 -31.95 17.55 11.06
CA GLN A 384 -33.20 17.00 11.55
C GLN A 384 -32.96 15.85 12.55
N LEU A 385 -32.08 14.91 12.20
CA LEU A 385 -31.72 13.79 13.08
C LEU A 385 -31.12 14.23 14.42
N LEU A 386 -30.38 15.33 14.45
CA LEU A 386 -29.83 15.92 15.68
C LEU A 386 -30.87 16.63 16.56
N ILE A 387 -32.00 17.04 15.98
CA ILE A 387 -33.11 17.69 16.72
C ILE A 387 -34.02 16.63 17.35
N ASP A 388 -34.09 15.44 16.73
CA ASP A 388 -34.97 14.34 17.15
C ASP A 388 -34.32 13.40 18.20
N GLN A 389 -33.05 13.63 18.57
CA GLN A 389 -32.29 12.95 19.64
C GLN A 389 -32.21 13.84 20.89
#